data_AF-A0A9D6E773-F1
#
_entry.id   AF-A0A9D6E773-F1
#
_cell.length_a   1.000
_cell.length_b   1.000
_cell.length_c   1.000
_cell.angle_alpha   90.00
_cell.angle_beta   90.00
_cell.angle_gamma   90.00
#
_symmetry.space_group_name_H-M   'P 1'
#
loop_
_entity.id
_entity.type
_entity.pdbx_description
1 polymer ?
#
loop_
_entity_poly.entity_id
_entity_poly.type
_entity_poly.pdbx_seq_one_letter_code
_entity_poly.pdbx_strand_id
1 'polypeptide(L)' 'MKTAISLPDEVFHAAEGYAKRVRKSRSQLYAEALAEYLARHAPDEVTEAMNRVVERLGEAGPEPFLAGAVARVFERTEW' A
#
# COMPACT_ATOMS: atom_id res chain seq x y z
N MET A 1 3.98 16.25 -4.27
CA MET A 1 3.27 16.63 -5.52
C MET A 1 2.08 17.53 -5.15
N LYS A 2 1.59 18.40 -6.05
CA LYS A 2 0.36 19.20 -5.82
C LYS A 2 -0.71 18.73 -6.80
N THR A 3 -1.89 18.41 -6.29
CA THR A 3 -3.04 17.97 -7.09
C THR A 3 -4.26 18.75 -6.65
N ALA A 4 -5.01 19.31 -7.59
CA ALA A 4 -6.32 19.91 -7.31
C ALA A 4 -7.39 18.83 -7.43
N ILE A 5 -8.29 18.75 -6.46
CA ILE A 5 -9.40 17.81 -6.43
C ILE A 5 -10.71 18.57 -6.23
N SER A 6 -11.77 18.12 -6.89
CA SER A 6 -13.13 18.59 -6.62
C SER A 6 -13.74 17.73 -5.51
N LEU A 7 -14.39 18.37 -4.55
CA LEU A 7 -15.06 17.73 -3.42
C LEU A 7 -16.48 18.27 -3.29
N PRO A 8 -17.46 17.47 -2.83
CA PRO A 8 -18.75 18.01 -2.42
C PRO A 8 -18.58 19.06 -1.31
N ASP A 9 -19.36 20.13 -1.35
CA ASP A 9 -19.27 21.25 -0.40
C ASP A 9 -19.42 20.80 1.05
N GLU A 10 -20.32 19.84 1.31
CA GLU A 10 -20.54 19.27 2.64
C GLU A 10 -19.27 18.63 3.22
N VAL A 11 -18.50 17.90 2.39
CA VAL A 11 -17.25 17.24 2.79
C VAL A 11 -16.18 18.29 3.03
N PHE A 12 -16.09 19.28 2.16
CA PHE A 12 -15.13 20.37 2.30
C PHE A 12 -15.36 21.15 3.60
N HIS A 13 -16.60 21.52 3.92
CA HIS A 13 -16.92 22.25 5.14
C HIS A 13 -16.69 21.42 6.41
N ALA A 14 -17.02 20.13 6.39
CA ALA A 14 -16.74 19.22 7.50
C ALA A 14 -15.23 19.09 7.75
N ALA A 15 -14.44 18.93 6.68
CA ALA A 15 -12.97 18.86 6.76
C ALA A 15 -12.36 20.17 7.28
N GLU A 16 -12.85 21.33 6.83
CA GLU A 16 -12.41 22.64 7.32
C GLU A 16 -12.68 22.83 8.81
N GLY A 17 -13.88 22.47 9.27
CA GLY A 17 -14.24 22.52 10.68
C GLY A 17 -13.35 21.61 11.53
N TYR A 18 -13.09 20.39 11.06
CA TYR A 18 -12.21 19.45 11.73
C TYR A 18 -10.75 19.95 11.77
N ALA A 19 -10.19 20.37 10.64
CA ALA A 19 -8.82 20.87 10.51
C ALA A 19 -8.53 22.01 11.50
N LYS A 20 -9.47 22.96 11.64
CA LYS A 20 -9.38 24.06 12.61
C LYS A 20 -9.34 23.56 14.06
N ARG A 21 -10.21 22.61 14.42
CA ARG A 21 -10.26 22.04 15.78
C ARG A 21 -8.95 21.34 16.15
N VAL A 22 -8.36 20.60 15.21
CA VAL A 22 -7.11 19.85 15.44
C VAL A 22 -5.85 20.64 15.09
N ARG A 23 -5.99 21.92 14.72
CA ARG A 23 -4.89 22.83 14.31
C ARG A 23 -3.99 22.25 13.21
N LYS A 24 -4.58 21.56 12.24
CA LYS A 24 -3.87 21.04 11.06
C LYS A 24 -4.18 21.91 9.84
N SER A 25 -3.24 21.96 8.90
CA SER A 25 -3.53 22.51 7.58
C SER A 25 -4.47 21.59 6.81
N ARG A 26 -5.26 22.14 5.89
CA ARG A 26 -6.10 21.36 4.96
C ARG A 26 -5.31 20.28 4.24
N SER A 27 -4.17 20.65 3.67
CA SER A 27 -3.34 19.71 2.90
C SER A 27 -2.81 18.59 3.77
N GLN A 28 -2.44 18.87 5.02
CA GLN A 28 -2.01 17.84 5.96
C GLN A 28 -3.17 16.88 6.29
N LEU A 29 -4.35 17.40 6.60
CA LEU A 29 -5.53 16.58 6.90
C LEU A 29 -5.85 15.62 5.73
N TYR A 30 -5.90 16.13 4.51
CA TYR A 30 -6.20 15.31 3.33
C TYR A 30 -5.11 14.28 3.05
N ALA A 31 -3.84 14.64 3.23
CA ALA A 31 -2.72 13.72 3.04
C ALA A 31 -2.77 12.55 4.04
N GLU A 32 -3.01 12.85 5.33
CA GLU A 32 -3.14 11.83 6.37
C GLU A 32 -4.34 10.92 6.11
N ALA A 33 -5.50 11.48 5.77
CA ALA A 33 -6.70 10.71 5.48
C ALA A 33 -6.51 9.78 4.27
N LEU A 34 -5.85 10.26 3.21
CA LEU A 34 -5.56 9.46 2.02
C LEU A 34 -4.56 8.34 2.32
N ALA A 35 -3.51 8.63 3.09
CA ALA A 35 -2.54 7.61 3.52
C ALA A 35 -3.23 6.51 4.34
N GLU A 36 -4.07 6.89 5.29
CA GLU A 36 -4.82 5.94 6.11
C GLU A 36 -5.85 5.14 5.30
N TYR A 37 -6.53 5.77 4.34
CA TYR A 37 -7.43 5.07 3.42
C TYR A 37 -6.69 4.02 2.61
N LEU A 38 -5.57 4.39 1.99
CA LEU A 38 -4.75 3.47 1.20
C LEU A 38 -4.21 2.33 2.04
N ALA A 39 -3.68 2.60 3.24
CA ALA A 39 -3.17 1.56 4.13
C ALA A 39 -4.26 0.54 4.52
N ARG A 40 -5.50 0.98 4.74
CA ARG A 40 -6.63 0.06 5.02
C ARG A 40 -7.07 -0.77 3.81
N HIS A 41 -6.76 -0.32 2.60
CA HIS A 41 -7.20 -0.94 1.35
C HIS A 41 -6.03 -1.46 0.50
N ALA A 42 -4.85 -1.62 1.10
CA ALA A 42 -3.68 -2.23 0.48
C ALA A 42 -3.50 -3.66 1.03
N PRO A 43 -4.33 -4.65 0.61
CA PRO A 43 -4.11 -6.05 0.99
C PRO A 43 -2.76 -6.56 0.50
N ASP A 44 -2.21 -5.96 -0.55
CA ASP A 44 -1.02 -6.45 -1.24
C ASP A 44 0.26 -5.74 -0.82
N GLU A 45 0.27 -4.81 0.14
CA GLU A 45 1.52 -4.10 0.49
C GLU A 45 2.62 -5.04 1.00
N VAL A 46 2.24 -6.08 1.75
CA VAL A 46 3.17 -7.13 2.21
C VAL A 46 3.61 -8.00 1.05
N THR A 47 2.68 -8.46 0.20
CA THR A 47 2.98 -9.26 -1.00
C THR A 47 3.91 -8.49 -1.93
N GLU A 48 3.62 -7.23 -2.19
CA GLU A 48 4.41 -6.33 -3.04
C GLU A 48 5.76 -5.97 -2.41
N ALA A 49 5.83 -5.82 -1.08
CA ALA A 49 7.10 -5.68 -0.39
C ALA A 49 7.96 -6.95 -0.53
N MET A 50 7.35 -8.13 -0.40
CA MET A 50 8.01 -9.41 -0.59
C MET A 50 8.44 -9.60 -2.05
N ASN A 51 7.59 -9.26 -3.02
CA ASN A 51 7.91 -9.29 -4.45
C ASN A 51 9.13 -8.41 -4.74
N ARG A 52 9.18 -7.17 -4.24
CA ARG A 52 10.35 -6.29 -4.38
C ARG A 52 11.63 -6.84 -3.74
N VAL A 53 11.52 -7.54 -2.62
CA VAL A 53 12.66 -8.21 -1.98
C VAL A 53 13.14 -9.39 -2.82
N VAL A 54 12.22 -10.23 -3.31
CA VAL A 54 12.51 -11.36 -4.20
C VAL A 54 13.13 -10.89 -5.51
N GLU A 55 12.59 -9.85 -6.14
CA GLU A 55 13.16 -9.25 -7.36
C GLU A 55 14.60 -8.75 -7.13
N ARG A 56 14.84 -8.05 -6.02
CA ARG A 56 16.18 -7.56 -5.67
C ARG A 56 17.18 -8.68 -5.40
N LEU A 57 16.73 -9.78 -4.83
CA LEU A 57 17.56 -10.95 -4.52
C LEU A 57 17.70 -11.91 -5.71
N GLY A 58 16.77 -11.87 -6.66
CA GLY A 58 16.62 -12.81 -7.77
C GLY A 58 17.35 -12.44 -9.06
N GLU A 59 18.23 -11.43 -9.06
CA GLU A 59 19.07 -11.11 -10.24
C GLU A 59 19.94 -12.31 -10.68
N ALA A 60 20.21 -13.25 -9.77
CA ALA A 60 20.58 -14.62 -10.11
C ALA A 60 19.37 -15.52 -9.82
N GLY A 61 18.71 -16.02 -10.87
CA GLY A 61 17.57 -16.93 -10.74
C GLY A 61 17.93 -18.18 -9.92
N PRO A 62 16.94 -18.85 -9.30
CA PRO A 62 17.22 -20.02 -8.48
C PRO A 62 17.89 -21.13 -9.30
N GLU A 63 18.93 -21.73 -8.73
CA GLU A 63 19.57 -22.93 -9.28
C GLU A 63 18.50 -23.94 -9.74
N PRO A 64 18.60 -24.54 -10.95
CA PRO A 64 17.55 -25.40 -11.51
C PRO A 64 17.12 -26.54 -10.57
N PHE A 65 18.05 -27.04 -9.76
CA PHE A 65 17.79 -28.04 -8.74
C PHE A 65 16.85 -27.51 -7.63
N LEU A 66 17.09 -26.29 -7.15
CA LEU A 66 16.31 -25.67 -6.08
C LEU A 66 14.88 -25.38 -6.55
N ALA A 67 14.72 -24.88 -7.78
CA ALA A 67 13.40 -24.64 -8.37
C ALA A 67 12.56 -25.93 -8.47
N GLY A 68 13.16 -27.03 -8.94
CA GLY A 68 12.50 -28.32 -9.06
C GLY A 68 12.16 -28.97 -7.71
N ALA A 69 12.95 -28.73 -6.67
CA ALA A 69 12.67 -29.19 -5.31
C ALA A 69 11.50 -28.43 -4.68
N VAL A 70 11.48 -27.10 -4.82
CA VAL A 70 10.44 -26.22 -4.26
C VAL A 70 9.07 -26.51 -4.88
N ALA A 71 8.99 -26.67 -6.21
CA ALA A 71 7.73 -26.99 -6.90
C ALA A 71 7.07 -28.27 -6.34
N ARG A 72 7.87 -29.31 -6.10
CA ARG A 72 7.40 -30.59 -5.56
C ARG A 72 6.91 -30.50 -4.10
N VAL A 73 7.42 -29.55 -3.33
CA VAL A 73 6.99 -29.30 -1.95
C VAL A 73 5.67 -28.52 -1.93
N PHE A 74 5.55 -27.50 -2.79
CA PHE A 74 4.31 -26.72 -2.90
C PHE A 74 3.13 -27.55 -3.42
N GLU A 75 3.34 -28.46 -4.38
CA GLU A 75 2.30 -29.40 -4.84
C GLU A 75 1.76 -30.33 -3.74
N ARG A 76 2.53 -30.57 -2.67
CA ARG A 76 2.19 -31.49 -1.59
C ARG A 76 1.62 -30.80 -0.36
N THR A 77 1.52 -29.47 -0.37
CA THR A 77 1.03 -28.69 0.76
C THR A 77 -0.40 -28.28 0.48
N GLU A 78 -1.34 -28.69 1.32
CA GLU A 78 -2.73 -28.24 1.24
C GLU A 78 -2.84 -26.83 1.86
N TRP A 79 -3.47 -25.92 1.13
CA TRP A 79 -3.71 -24.52 1.51
C TRP A 79 -5.13 -24.31 2.02
#